data_AF-A0A2S6IRZ7-F1
#
_entry.id   AF-A0A2S6IRZ7-F1
#
_cell.length_a   1.000
_cell.length_b   1.000
_cell.length_c   1.000
_cell.angle_alpha   90.00
_cell.angle_beta   90.00
_cell.angle_gamma   90.00
#
_symmetry.space_group_name_H-M   'P 1'
#
loop_
_entity.id
_entity.type
_entity.pdbx_description
1 polymer ?
#
loop_
_entity_poly.entity_id
_entity_poly.type
_entity_poly.pdbx_seq_one_letter_code
_entity_poly.pdbx_strand_id
1 'polypeptide(L)'
;MKFIYLILALPIIFISCNTTDKKTTPVIANSHQVNGMNYMKSNQSFDDTYQSLKTTLSNNPAIKIIAEVDHSANAGNSNIELNPAKLILFGNPKLGSPLMLENQQAGLDLPQRILVFQDSNKDVYLAYNNSAFLSQRHGLTSEEITLDKISNALAMLTKKASNSTVMESDDTQTTLNEGIITTVSKQDFDATYTTLKNKIENNPALRIFTELDHQANAQNTDIELRPTRVIIFGNPNLGSPLMASSPTTALDLPQKMLVYENELGEVKISYNSTDFLTNRHHLKDTEKSIDKISKALQKIANTAAGL
;
A
#
# COMPACT_ATOMS: atom_id res chain seq x y z
N MET A 1 33.58 -62.90 64.19
CA MET A 1 32.73 -63.07 62.99
C MET A 1 32.51 -61.70 62.38
N LYS A 2 33.08 -61.43 61.19
CA LYS A 2 32.90 -60.18 60.45
C LYS A 2 31.56 -60.23 59.71
N PHE A 3 30.65 -59.30 60.00
CA PHE A 3 29.44 -59.07 59.19
C PHE A 3 29.75 -58.05 58.11
N ILE A 4 29.62 -58.47 56.85
CA ILE A 4 29.71 -57.63 55.66
C ILE A 4 28.27 -57.25 55.28
N TYR A 5 27.96 -55.95 55.33
CA TYR A 5 26.72 -55.40 54.79
C TYR A 5 26.92 -55.07 53.31
N LEU A 6 26.13 -55.70 52.45
CA LEU A 6 26.05 -55.43 51.02
C LEU A 6 25.10 -54.24 50.80
N ILE A 7 25.65 -53.05 50.53
CA ILE A 7 24.88 -51.86 50.13
C ILE A 7 24.69 -51.92 48.60
N LEU A 8 23.45 -52.07 48.16
CA LEU A 8 23.04 -51.99 46.76
C LEU A 8 22.95 -50.51 46.35
N ALA A 9 23.92 -50.00 45.59
CA ALA A 9 23.91 -48.65 45.06
C ALA A 9 23.12 -48.60 43.73
N LEU A 10 22.02 -47.86 43.71
CA LEU A 10 21.20 -47.57 42.54
C LEU A 10 21.78 -46.32 41.83
N PRO A 11 22.21 -46.38 40.55
CA PRO A 11 22.75 -45.19 39.88
C PRO A 11 21.61 -44.26 39.43
N ILE A 12 21.53 -43.08 40.05
CA ILE A 12 20.68 -41.98 39.58
C ILE A 12 21.44 -41.29 38.43
N ILE A 13 20.98 -41.52 37.20
CA ILE A 13 21.48 -40.83 36.00
C ILE A 13 20.83 -39.44 35.96
N PHE A 14 21.59 -38.40 36.26
CA PHE A 14 21.18 -37.02 35.95
C PHE A 14 21.42 -36.75 34.47
N ILE A 15 20.35 -36.76 33.67
CA ILE A 15 20.39 -36.23 32.30
C ILE A 15 20.30 -34.71 32.39
N SER A 16 21.45 -34.06 32.23
CA SER A 16 21.54 -32.60 32.03
C SER A 16 21.18 -32.28 30.59
N CYS A 17 19.92 -31.93 30.33
CA CYS A 17 19.53 -31.29 29.06
C CYS A 17 20.02 -29.84 29.04
N ASN A 18 21.17 -29.60 28.40
CA ASN A 18 21.52 -28.26 27.91
C ASN A 18 20.77 -28.02 26.60
N THR A 19 19.49 -27.65 26.70
CA THR A 19 18.77 -27.07 25.57
C THR A 19 18.96 -25.57 25.62
N THR A 20 19.93 -25.07 24.85
CA THR A 20 19.93 -23.67 24.41
C THR A 20 18.65 -23.47 23.59
N ASP A 21 17.61 -22.97 24.24
CA ASP A 21 16.43 -22.44 23.58
C ASP A 21 16.87 -21.24 22.74
N LYS A 22 17.22 -21.51 21.47
CA LYS A 22 17.01 -20.53 20.41
C LYS A 22 15.52 -20.22 20.47
N LYS A 23 15.15 -19.05 20.99
CA LYS A 23 13.85 -18.43 20.74
C LYS A 23 13.62 -18.45 19.23
N THR A 24 12.90 -19.46 18.75
CA THR A 24 12.26 -19.42 17.45
C THR A 24 11.18 -18.35 17.58
N THR A 25 11.47 -17.19 17.02
CA THR A 25 10.45 -16.18 16.75
C THR A 25 9.30 -16.90 16.02
N PRO A 26 8.04 -16.77 16.47
CA PRO A 26 6.94 -17.38 15.75
C PRO A 26 6.95 -16.82 14.33
N VAL A 27 7.07 -17.71 13.35
CA VAL A 27 6.81 -17.40 11.95
C VAL A 27 5.36 -16.95 11.92
N ILE A 28 5.11 -15.67 11.62
CA ILE A 28 3.75 -15.14 11.52
C ILE A 28 3.10 -15.91 10.37
N ALA A 29 2.11 -16.73 10.70
CA ALA A 29 1.49 -17.67 9.76
C ALA A 29 0.75 -17.01 8.59
N ASN A 30 0.61 -15.68 8.55
CA ASN A 30 -0.09 -14.93 7.50
C ASN A 30 0.61 -13.58 7.21
N SER A 31 1.81 -13.58 6.62
CA SER A 31 2.53 -12.33 6.22
C SER A 31 1.78 -11.46 5.20
N HIS A 32 0.67 -11.95 4.64
CA HIS A 32 -0.13 -11.29 3.61
C HIS A 32 -1.38 -10.60 4.18
N GLN A 33 -1.74 -10.85 5.44
CA GLN A 33 -2.89 -10.22 6.06
C GLN A 33 -2.48 -8.87 6.64
N VAL A 34 -2.99 -7.79 6.05
CA VAL A 34 -2.83 -6.42 6.58
C VAL A 34 -4.21 -5.76 6.65
N ASN A 35 -4.41 -4.87 7.62
CA ASN A 35 -5.69 -4.20 7.88
C ASN A 35 -6.30 -3.66 6.58
N GLY A 36 -7.59 -3.91 6.31
CA GLY A 36 -8.26 -3.30 5.16
C GLY A 36 -7.75 -3.70 3.77
N MET A 37 -7.01 -4.82 3.63
CA MET A 37 -6.51 -5.32 2.36
C MET A 37 -7.00 -6.73 2.07
N ASN A 38 -7.76 -6.90 0.99
CA ASN A 38 -8.11 -8.23 0.51
C ASN A 38 -7.00 -8.78 -0.39
N TYR A 39 -6.86 -10.10 -0.41
CA TYR A 39 -5.84 -10.77 -1.23
C TYR A 39 -6.31 -12.13 -1.77
N MET A 40 -5.65 -12.61 -2.81
CA MET A 40 -5.89 -13.91 -3.42
C MET A 40 -4.56 -14.57 -3.70
N LYS A 41 -4.40 -15.86 -3.36
CA LYS A 41 -3.33 -16.68 -3.90
C LYS A 41 -3.71 -17.13 -5.31
N SER A 42 -2.91 -16.78 -6.31
CA SER A 42 -3.12 -17.18 -7.70
C SER A 42 -2.69 -18.64 -7.92
N ASN A 43 -3.42 -19.32 -8.80
CA ASN A 43 -3.09 -20.67 -9.28
C ASN A 43 -2.18 -20.64 -10.53
N GLN A 44 -1.53 -19.51 -10.81
CA GLN A 44 -0.77 -19.25 -12.03
C GLN A 44 0.62 -18.66 -11.71
N SER A 45 1.48 -18.61 -12.72
CA SER A 45 2.79 -17.94 -12.61
C SER A 45 2.62 -16.42 -12.45
N PHE A 46 3.64 -15.73 -11.95
CA PHE A 46 3.60 -14.28 -11.74
C PHE A 46 3.26 -13.52 -13.03
N ASP A 47 3.92 -13.85 -14.14
CA ASP A 47 3.70 -13.18 -15.41
C ASP A 47 2.31 -13.49 -15.98
N ASP A 48 1.84 -14.75 -15.88
CA ASP A 48 0.49 -15.11 -16.32
C ASP A 48 -0.58 -14.38 -15.51
N THR A 49 -0.44 -14.32 -14.18
CA THR A 49 -1.34 -13.58 -13.30
C THR A 49 -1.35 -12.09 -13.65
N TYR A 50 -0.17 -11.49 -13.85
CA TYR A 50 -0.05 -10.07 -14.20
C TYR A 50 -0.67 -9.75 -15.56
N GLN A 51 -0.38 -10.54 -16.59
CA GLN A 51 -0.99 -10.36 -17.91
C GLN A 51 -2.50 -10.61 -17.87
N SER A 52 -2.96 -11.64 -17.15
CA SER A 52 -4.39 -11.91 -16.97
C SER A 52 -5.12 -10.74 -16.29
N LEU A 53 -4.52 -10.13 -15.27
CA LEU A 53 -5.04 -8.92 -14.64
C LEU A 53 -5.11 -7.76 -15.63
N LYS A 54 -4.01 -7.48 -16.34
CA LYS A 54 -3.92 -6.39 -17.31
C LYS A 54 -4.97 -6.55 -18.41
N THR A 55 -5.07 -7.73 -19.02
CA THR A 55 -6.09 -8.05 -20.04
C THR A 55 -7.50 -7.93 -19.47
N THR A 56 -7.73 -8.40 -18.25
CA THR A 56 -9.05 -8.30 -17.60
C THR A 56 -9.48 -6.84 -17.37
N LEU A 57 -8.55 -5.97 -16.96
CA LEU A 57 -8.79 -4.53 -16.84
C LEU A 57 -9.04 -3.88 -18.20
N SER A 58 -8.19 -4.14 -19.20
CA SER A 58 -8.31 -3.55 -20.54
C SER A 58 -9.57 -3.97 -21.30
N ASN A 59 -10.13 -5.14 -20.99
CA ASN A 59 -11.38 -5.62 -21.59
C ASN A 59 -12.63 -4.95 -21.00
N ASN A 60 -12.50 -4.15 -19.94
CA ASN A 60 -13.61 -3.39 -19.39
C ASN A 60 -13.55 -1.93 -19.88
N PRO A 61 -14.46 -1.50 -20.78
CA PRO A 61 -14.40 -0.15 -21.37
C PRO A 61 -14.67 0.97 -20.36
N ALA A 62 -15.18 0.67 -19.17
CA ALA A 62 -15.35 1.64 -18.09
C ALA A 62 -14.08 1.84 -17.25
N ILE A 63 -13.05 1.02 -17.46
CA ILE A 63 -11.79 1.06 -16.72
C ILE A 63 -10.67 1.56 -17.62
N LYS A 64 -9.89 2.52 -17.11
CA LYS A 64 -8.64 2.97 -17.72
C LYS A 64 -7.46 2.60 -16.84
N ILE A 65 -6.45 1.93 -17.40
CA ILE A 65 -5.15 1.78 -16.76
C ILE A 65 -4.45 3.15 -16.79
N ILE A 66 -4.12 3.66 -15.60
CA ILE A 66 -3.48 4.96 -15.40
C ILE A 66 -1.96 4.80 -15.38
N ALA A 67 -1.46 3.79 -14.68
CA ALA A 67 -0.03 3.51 -14.58
C ALA A 67 0.22 2.04 -14.24
N GLU A 68 1.37 1.55 -14.67
CA GLU A 68 1.95 0.28 -14.25
C GLU A 68 3.28 0.58 -13.56
N VAL A 69 3.47 0.05 -12.35
CA VAL A 69 4.68 0.23 -11.56
C VAL A 69 5.32 -1.12 -11.31
N ASP A 70 6.45 -1.39 -11.95
CA ASP A 70 7.24 -2.59 -11.71
C ASP A 70 8.24 -2.34 -10.57
N HIS A 71 7.90 -2.75 -9.35
CA HIS A 71 8.74 -2.50 -8.18
C HIS A 71 10.08 -3.20 -8.26
N SER A 72 10.11 -4.44 -8.78
CA SER A 72 11.31 -5.24 -8.88
C SER A 72 12.28 -4.65 -9.91
N ALA A 73 11.78 -4.24 -11.09
CA ALA A 73 12.60 -3.55 -12.07
C ALA A 73 13.04 -2.15 -11.60
N ASN A 74 12.24 -1.52 -10.73
CA ASN A 74 12.51 -0.19 -10.19
C ASN A 74 13.28 -0.20 -8.88
N ALA A 75 13.82 -1.33 -8.41
CA ALA A 75 14.48 -1.45 -7.11
C ALA A 75 15.74 -0.57 -6.94
N GLY A 76 16.19 0.06 -8.03
CA GLY A 76 17.33 0.97 -8.07
C GLY A 76 18.66 0.24 -8.02
N ASN A 77 19.76 0.98 -7.80
CA ASN A 77 21.09 0.41 -7.56
C ASN A 77 21.25 -0.11 -6.11
N SER A 78 20.14 -0.34 -5.41
CA SER A 78 20.21 -0.98 -4.10
C SER A 78 20.67 -2.42 -4.32
N ASN A 79 21.64 -2.91 -3.54
CA ASN A 79 22.10 -4.31 -3.59
C ASN A 79 21.02 -5.30 -3.04
N ILE A 80 19.75 -4.97 -3.23
CA ILE A 80 18.59 -5.67 -2.72
C ILE A 80 17.82 -6.18 -3.93
N GLU A 81 17.85 -7.50 -4.11
CA GLU A 81 17.00 -8.18 -5.07
C GLU A 81 15.60 -8.32 -4.46
N LEU A 82 14.58 -7.79 -5.15
CA LEU A 82 13.19 -7.94 -4.76
C LEU A 82 12.59 -9.14 -5.48
N ASN A 83 11.76 -9.90 -4.78
CA ASN A 83 10.82 -10.80 -5.46
C ASN A 83 9.94 -9.99 -6.45
N PRO A 84 9.43 -10.63 -7.51
CA PRO A 84 8.50 -10.01 -8.45
C PRO A 84 7.34 -9.29 -7.75
N ALA A 85 7.17 -8.00 -8.03
CA ALA A 85 6.09 -7.18 -7.53
C ALA A 85 5.75 -6.07 -8.53
N LYS A 86 4.50 -6.04 -9.01
CA LYS A 86 3.98 -5.05 -9.96
C LYS A 86 2.64 -4.50 -9.50
N LEU A 87 2.48 -3.19 -9.52
CA LEU A 87 1.25 -2.48 -9.15
C LEU A 87 0.59 -1.92 -10.42
N ILE A 88 -0.71 -2.16 -10.60
CA ILE A 88 -1.50 -1.51 -11.65
C ILE A 88 -2.45 -0.50 -10.99
N LEU A 89 -2.35 0.76 -11.41
CA LEU A 89 -3.28 1.82 -11.06
C LEU A 89 -4.31 1.96 -12.17
N PHE A 90 -5.58 1.94 -11.82
CA PHE A 90 -6.68 2.00 -12.78
C PHE A 90 -7.91 2.71 -12.21
N GLY A 91 -8.65 3.40 -13.05
CA GLY A 91 -9.78 4.22 -12.63
C GLY A 91 -11.04 3.93 -13.44
N ASN A 92 -12.18 4.03 -12.76
CA ASN A 92 -13.50 4.25 -13.36
C ASN A 92 -14.06 5.55 -12.78
N PRO A 93 -13.97 6.68 -13.51
CA PRO A 93 -14.42 7.99 -13.01
C PRO A 93 -15.89 8.00 -12.57
N LYS A 94 -16.76 7.19 -13.19
CA LYS A 94 -18.18 7.11 -12.80
C LYS A 94 -18.39 6.53 -11.41
N LEU A 95 -17.44 5.74 -10.89
CA LEU A 95 -17.49 5.21 -9.53
C LEU A 95 -16.60 6.00 -8.56
N GLY A 96 -15.46 6.51 -9.03
CA GLY A 96 -14.49 7.20 -8.17
C GLY A 96 -14.81 8.68 -7.91
N SER A 97 -15.29 9.42 -8.91
CA SER A 97 -15.61 10.85 -8.76
C SER A 97 -16.70 11.14 -7.72
N PRO A 98 -17.79 10.34 -7.61
CA PRO A 98 -18.76 10.52 -6.52
C PRO A 98 -18.14 10.48 -5.12
N LEU A 99 -17.17 9.60 -4.88
CA LEU A 99 -16.49 9.51 -3.58
C LEU A 99 -15.68 10.77 -3.28
N MET A 100 -15.05 11.36 -4.30
CA MET A 100 -14.31 12.61 -4.14
C MET A 100 -15.20 13.85 -4.02
N LEU A 101 -16.47 13.80 -4.45
CA LEU A 101 -17.44 14.85 -4.15
C LEU A 101 -17.73 14.92 -2.65
N GLU A 102 -17.89 13.77 -2.00
CA GLU A 102 -18.11 13.69 -0.55
C GLU A 102 -16.88 14.06 0.25
N ASN A 103 -15.72 13.49 -0.13
CA ASN A 103 -14.46 13.84 0.50
C ASN A 103 -13.31 13.72 -0.50
N GLN A 104 -12.79 14.87 -0.96
CA GLN A 104 -11.65 14.91 -1.87
C GLN A 104 -10.40 14.23 -1.34
N GLN A 105 -10.23 14.07 -0.02
CA GLN A 105 -9.12 13.31 0.55
C GLN A 105 -9.10 11.87 0.04
N ALA A 106 -10.25 11.31 -0.38
CA ALA A 106 -10.32 10.00 -1.04
C ALA A 106 -9.46 9.92 -2.31
N GLY A 107 -9.16 11.06 -2.96
CA GLY A 107 -8.20 11.17 -4.06
C GLY A 107 -6.78 10.71 -3.70
N LEU A 108 -6.46 10.52 -2.41
CA LEU A 108 -5.20 9.96 -1.93
C LEU A 108 -5.13 8.45 -2.16
N ASP A 109 -6.26 7.74 -2.07
CA ASP A 109 -6.34 6.30 -2.31
C ASP A 109 -6.99 5.94 -3.65
N LEU A 110 -7.50 6.95 -4.38
CA LEU A 110 -7.93 6.84 -5.77
C LEU A 110 -6.80 7.33 -6.72
N PRO A 111 -6.61 6.70 -7.88
CA PRO A 111 -7.45 5.67 -8.48
C PRO A 111 -7.22 4.30 -7.81
N GLN A 112 -8.07 3.32 -8.14
CA GLN A 112 -7.92 1.98 -7.59
C GLN A 112 -6.60 1.35 -8.00
N ARG A 113 -6.11 0.43 -7.16
CA ARG A 113 -4.84 -0.25 -7.36
C ARG A 113 -4.92 -1.72 -6.98
N ILE A 114 -4.29 -2.56 -7.80
CA ILE A 114 -4.09 -3.98 -7.51
C ILE A 114 -2.59 -4.27 -7.62
N LEU A 115 -2.02 -4.79 -6.54
CA LEU A 115 -0.66 -5.31 -6.48
C LEU A 115 -0.69 -6.78 -6.90
N VAL A 116 0.20 -7.19 -7.81
CA VAL A 116 0.57 -8.59 -8.03
C VAL A 116 1.97 -8.77 -7.46
N PHE A 117 2.18 -9.70 -6.54
CA PHE A 117 3.48 -9.92 -5.91
C PHE A 117 3.75 -11.40 -5.63
N GLN A 118 5.03 -11.74 -5.51
CA GLN A 118 5.50 -13.07 -5.13
C GLN A 118 6.09 -13.04 -3.71
N ASP A 119 5.65 -13.95 -2.86
CA ASP A 119 6.16 -14.08 -1.48
C ASP A 119 7.49 -14.87 -1.41
N SER A 120 8.00 -15.10 -0.20
CA SER A 120 9.22 -15.87 0.02
C SER A 120 9.09 -17.36 -0.33
N ASN A 121 7.88 -17.92 -0.32
CA ASN A 121 7.58 -19.30 -0.73
C ASN A 121 7.40 -19.44 -2.25
N LYS A 122 7.57 -18.34 -3.00
CA LYS A 122 7.33 -18.24 -4.45
C LYS A 122 5.85 -18.35 -4.84
N ASP A 123 4.96 -18.26 -3.87
CA ASP A 123 3.52 -18.15 -4.10
C ASP A 123 3.19 -16.76 -4.64
N VAL A 124 2.27 -16.70 -5.61
CA VAL A 124 1.85 -15.47 -6.28
C VAL A 124 0.54 -15.00 -5.70
N TYR A 125 0.47 -13.72 -5.37
CA TYR A 125 -0.70 -13.09 -4.80
C TYR A 125 -1.13 -11.87 -5.61
N LEU A 126 -2.43 -11.60 -5.60
CA LEU A 126 -2.95 -10.28 -5.89
C LEU A 126 -3.48 -9.66 -4.60
N ALA A 127 -3.36 -8.36 -4.42
CA ALA A 127 -3.84 -7.64 -3.24
C ALA A 127 -4.35 -6.24 -3.58
N TYR A 128 -5.37 -5.79 -2.85
CA TYR A 128 -5.98 -4.48 -3.04
C TYR A 128 -6.63 -3.98 -1.73
N ASN A 129 -6.73 -2.66 -1.58
CA ASN A 129 -7.50 -2.08 -0.47
C ASN A 129 -8.99 -2.35 -0.66
N ASN A 130 -9.65 -2.91 0.34
CA ASN A 130 -11.08 -3.19 0.28
C ASN A 130 -11.92 -1.89 0.40
N SER A 131 -13.19 -1.96 0.00
CA SER A 131 -14.07 -0.79 0.00
C SER A 131 -14.36 -0.27 1.42
N ALA A 132 -14.38 -1.16 2.42
CA ALA A 132 -14.56 -0.78 3.82
C ALA A 132 -13.41 0.10 4.32
N PHE A 133 -12.17 -0.27 4.01
CA PHE A 133 -10.98 0.55 4.29
C PHE A 133 -11.12 1.94 3.68
N LEU A 134 -11.48 2.02 2.39
CA LEU A 134 -11.64 3.30 1.70
C LEU A 134 -12.75 4.15 2.35
N SER A 135 -13.89 3.53 2.65
CA SER A 135 -15.03 4.21 3.28
C SER A 135 -14.68 4.73 4.67
N GLN A 136 -14.17 3.88 5.55
CA GLN A 136 -13.85 4.23 6.94
C GLN A 136 -12.74 5.29 6.99
N ARG A 137 -11.68 5.11 6.21
CA ARG A 137 -10.52 6.01 6.21
C ARG A 137 -10.87 7.43 5.78
N HIS A 138 -11.76 7.58 4.80
CA HIS A 138 -12.13 8.88 4.24
C HIS A 138 -13.50 9.36 4.70
N GLY A 139 -14.16 8.65 5.62
CA GLY A 139 -15.49 9.01 6.13
C GLY A 139 -16.55 9.07 5.03
N LEU A 140 -16.46 8.19 4.04
CA LEU A 140 -17.38 8.17 2.91
C LEU A 140 -18.70 7.55 3.33
N THR A 141 -19.78 8.27 3.05
CA THR A 141 -21.15 7.88 3.35
C THR A 141 -21.94 7.51 2.09
N SER A 142 -21.30 7.62 0.92
CA SER A 142 -21.86 7.36 -0.41
C SER A 142 -22.76 6.14 -0.39
N GLU A 143 -23.93 6.27 -1.04
CA GLU A 143 -24.95 5.21 -1.13
C GLU A 143 -24.28 3.84 -1.13
N GLU A 144 -24.60 2.97 -0.16
CA GLU A 144 -23.97 1.64 0.03
C GLU A 144 -23.72 0.93 -1.31
N ILE A 145 -24.62 1.15 -2.27
CA ILE A 145 -24.56 0.79 -3.68
C ILE A 145 -23.22 1.09 -4.39
N THR A 146 -22.61 2.26 -4.25
CA THR A 146 -21.35 2.61 -4.97
C THR A 146 -20.16 1.83 -4.41
N LEU A 147 -20.02 1.77 -3.09
CA LEU A 147 -18.96 1.01 -2.43
C LEU A 147 -19.12 -0.50 -2.67
N ASP A 148 -20.35 -1.00 -2.71
CA ASP A 148 -20.67 -2.39 -3.06
C ASP A 148 -20.31 -2.70 -4.52
N LYS A 149 -20.64 -1.81 -5.46
CA LYS A 149 -20.23 -1.95 -6.87
C LYS A 149 -18.71 -2.02 -7.00
N ILE A 150 -17.98 -1.17 -6.27
CA ILE A 150 -16.52 -1.18 -6.26
C ILE A 150 -15.99 -2.49 -5.67
N SER A 151 -16.54 -2.92 -4.53
CA SER A 151 -16.15 -4.18 -3.88
C SER A 151 -16.33 -5.38 -4.80
N ASN A 152 -17.53 -5.50 -5.39
CA ASN A 152 -17.87 -6.57 -6.32
C ASN A 152 -16.99 -6.55 -7.58
N ALA A 153 -16.73 -5.36 -8.13
CA ALA A 153 -15.85 -5.21 -9.29
C ALA A 153 -14.42 -5.69 -8.98
N LEU A 154 -13.83 -5.26 -7.85
CA LEU A 154 -12.49 -5.68 -7.44
C LEU A 154 -12.40 -7.19 -7.22
N ALA A 155 -13.39 -7.78 -6.53
CA ALA A 155 -13.47 -9.21 -6.33
C ALA A 155 -13.57 -9.98 -7.67
N MET A 156 -14.40 -9.51 -8.60
CA MET A 156 -14.54 -10.14 -9.92
C MET A 156 -13.26 -10.03 -10.77
N LEU A 157 -12.67 -8.84 -10.87
CA LEU A 157 -11.46 -8.59 -11.64
C LEU A 157 -10.33 -9.50 -11.17
N THR A 158 -10.16 -9.59 -9.85
CA THR A 158 -9.07 -10.35 -9.25
C THR A 158 -9.32 -11.86 -9.21
N LYS A 159 -10.57 -12.31 -9.02
CA LYS A 159 -10.95 -13.72 -9.21
C LYS A 159 -10.63 -14.20 -10.62
N LYS A 160 -11.00 -13.41 -11.63
CA LYS A 160 -10.71 -13.73 -13.04
C LYS A 160 -9.21 -13.71 -13.34
N ALA A 161 -8.47 -12.76 -12.78
CA ALA A 161 -7.03 -12.65 -12.98
C ALA A 161 -6.24 -13.78 -12.30
N SER A 162 -6.73 -14.30 -11.16
CA SER A 162 -6.01 -15.25 -10.31
C SER A 162 -6.38 -16.71 -10.51
N ASN A 163 -7.54 -16.97 -11.14
CA ASN A 163 -8.24 -18.27 -11.14
C ASN A 163 -8.45 -18.83 -9.72
N SER A 164 -8.70 -17.94 -8.75
CA SER A 164 -8.81 -18.26 -7.33
C SER A 164 -9.89 -17.43 -6.65
N THR A 165 -10.20 -17.74 -5.39
CA THR A 165 -11.20 -17.02 -4.59
C THR A 165 -10.55 -15.96 -3.70
N VAL A 166 -11.27 -14.87 -3.48
CA VAL A 166 -10.87 -13.79 -2.56
C VAL A 166 -10.79 -14.33 -1.14
N MET A 167 -9.67 -14.06 -0.47
CA MET A 167 -9.53 -14.13 0.98
C MET A 167 -9.73 -12.72 1.52
N GLU A 168 -10.77 -12.56 2.33
CA GLU A 168 -11.07 -11.27 2.95
C GLU A 168 -10.11 -11.00 4.12
N SER A 169 -9.79 -9.74 4.34
CA SER A 169 -9.12 -9.34 5.58
C SER A 169 -10.09 -9.49 6.74
N ASP A 170 -9.75 -10.30 7.75
CA ASP A 170 -10.51 -10.37 9.00
C ASP A 170 -10.44 -9.08 9.81
N ASP A 171 -9.46 -8.21 9.52
CA ASP A 171 -9.23 -6.96 10.24
C ASP A 171 -9.98 -5.79 9.57
N THR A 172 -10.85 -5.17 10.37
CA THR A 172 -11.82 -4.13 10.01
C THR A 172 -11.63 -2.85 10.82
N GLN A 173 -10.49 -2.69 11.53
CA GLN A 173 -10.24 -1.59 12.47
C GLN A 173 -9.69 -0.32 11.79
N THR A 174 -10.15 0.02 10.58
CA THR A 174 -9.73 1.27 9.94
C THR A 174 -10.47 2.45 10.57
N THR A 175 -9.73 3.50 10.95
CA THR A 175 -10.32 4.71 11.55
C THR A 175 -10.35 5.88 10.56
N LEU A 176 -11.21 6.86 10.81
CA LEU A 176 -11.26 8.10 10.05
C LEU A 176 -9.88 8.80 10.04
N ASN A 177 -9.43 9.21 8.85
CA ASN A 177 -8.12 9.81 8.57
C ASN A 177 -6.91 8.94 8.99
N GLU A 178 -7.07 7.61 9.15
CA GLU A 178 -6.00 6.74 9.64
C GLU A 178 -4.70 6.96 8.84
N GLY A 179 -3.65 7.39 9.54
CA GLY A 179 -2.34 7.50 8.95
C GLY A 179 -2.17 8.60 7.92
N ILE A 180 -3.10 9.56 7.80
CA ILE A 180 -3.02 10.65 6.83
C ILE A 180 -2.47 11.90 7.51
N ILE A 181 -1.39 12.46 6.94
CA ILE A 181 -0.88 13.78 7.30
C ILE A 181 -1.44 14.77 6.29
N THR A 182 -1.97 15.90 6.76
CA THR A 182 -2.48 16.98 5.92
C THR A 182 -1.84 18.31 6.30
N THR A 183 -1.31 19.01 5.30
CA THR A 183 -0.74 20.36 5.44
C THR A 183 -1.61 21.34 4.67
N VAL A 184 -2.01 22.44 5.30
CA VAL A 184 -2.72 23.55 4.63
C VAL A 184 -1.70 24.45 3.93
N SER A 185 -1.94 24.73 2.66
CA SER A 185 -1.12 25.62 1.84
C SER A 185 -1.49 27.08 2.06
N LYS A 186 -0.48 27.97 2.05
CA LYS A 186 -0.66 29.42 1.97
C LYS A 186 -0.72 29.93 0.52
N GLN A 187 -0.62 29.02 -0.44
CA GLN A 187 -0.60 29.30 -1.87
C GLN A 187 -1.90 28.78 -2.51
N ASP A 188 -2.22 29.29 -3.70
CA ASP A 188 -3.30 28.73 -4.52
C ASP A 188 -2.96 27.30 -5.00
N PHE A 189 -3.95 26.65 -5.62
CA PHE A 189 -3.84 25.25 -6.03
C PHE A 189 -2.70 25.01 -7.03
N ASP A 190 -2.61 25.82 -8.08
CA ASP A 190 -1.64 25.62 -9.15
C ASP A 190 -0.21 25.94 -8.69
N ALA A 191 -0.03 26.99 -7.87
CA ALA A 191 1.26 27.30 -7.25
C ALA A 191 1.71 26.19 -6.29
N THR A 192 0.79 25.66 -5.48
CA THR A 192 1.05 24.53 -4.57
C THR A 192 1.48 23.29 -5.36
N TYR A 193 0.71 22.91 -6.39
CA TYR A 193 0.99 21.72 -7.19
C TYR A 193 2.29 21.86 -8.00
N THR A 194 2.51 23.02 -8.61
CA THR A 194 3.75 23.30 -9.37
C THR A 194 4.97 23.27 -8.47
N THR A 195 4.89 23.86 -7.27
CA THR A 195 5.99 23.82 -6.30
C THR A 195 6.27 22.41 -5.82
N LEU A 196 5.22 21.62 -5.53
CA LEU A 196 5.34 20.21 -5.18
C LEU A 196 6.05 19.41 -6.27
N LYS A 197 5.56 19.51 -7.51
CA LYS A 197 6.13 18.83 -8.67
C LYS A 197 7.59 19.19 -8.86
N ASN A 198 7.90 20.50 -8.93
CA ASN A 198 9.27 20.98 -9.08
C ASN A 198 10.19 20.50 -7.95
N LYS A 199 9.68 20.40 -6.71
CA LYS A 199 10.47 19.90 -5.58
C LYS A 199 10.84 18.43 -5.73
N ILE A 200 9.95 17.63 -6.30
CA ILE A 200 10.18 16.22 -6.60
C ILE A 200 11.12 16.06 -7.79
N GLU A 201 10.86 16.75 -8.91
CA GLU A 201 11.65 16.66 -10.14
C GLU A 201 13.10 17.12 -9.95
N ASN A 202 13.33 18.16 -9.16
CA ASN A 202 14.68 18.68 -8.89
C ASN A 202 15.43 17.90 -7.81
N ASN A 203 14.87 16.79 -7.31
CA ASN A 203 15.56 15.91 -6.38
C ASN A 203 16.09 14.68 -7.12
N PRO A 204 17.41 14.52 -7.29
CA PRO A 204 17.98 13.42 -8.08
C PRO A 204 17.76 12.03 -7.47
N ALA A 205 17.34 11.96 -6.20
CA ALA A 205 16.99 10.70 -5.54
C ALA A 205 15.51 10.31 -5.72
N LEU A 206 14.68 11.19 -6.29
CA LEU A 206 13.27 10.97 -6.51
C LEU A 206 12.97 10.81 -8.00
N ARG A 207 11.95 10.00 -8.28
CA ARG A 207 11.36 9.86 -9.62
C ARG A 207 9.85 9.98 -9.53
N ILE A 208 9.25 10.74 -10.43
CA ILE A 208 7.80 10.73 -10.65
C ILE A 208 7.46 9.49 -11.48
N PHE A 209 6.51 8.70 -10.99
CA PHE A 209 5.96 7.54 -11.68
C PHE A 209 4.73 7.92 -12.50
N THR A 210 3.85 8.73 -11.91
CA THR A 210 2.67 9.24 -12.59
C THR A 210 2.12 10.46 -11.87
N GLU A 211 1.41 11.28 -12.62
CA GLU A 211 0.59 12.38 -12.15
C GLU A 211 -0.83 12.10 -12.63
N LEU A 212 -1.81 12.26 -11.75
CA LEU A 212 -3.21 12.11 -12.11
C LEU A 212 -3.99 13.35 -11.68
N ASP A 213 -4.58 14.00 -12.66
CA ASP A 213 -5.59 15.02 -12.47
C ASP A 213 -6.97 14.38 -12.37
N HIS A 214 -7.47 14.27 -11.14
CA HIS A 214 -8.78 13.69 -10.87
C HIS A 214 -9.91 14.55 -11.43
N GLN A 215 -9.75 15.88 -11.40
CA GLN A 215 -10.72 16.81 -11.97
C GLN A 215 -10.82 16.61 -13.49
N ALA A 216 -9.70 16.59 -14.20
CA ALA A 216 -9.68 16.33 -15.64
C ALA A 216 -10.21 14.93 -15.98
N ASN A 217 -9.86 13.92 -15.18
CA ASN A 217 -10.31 12.55 -15.37
C ASN A 217 -11.84 12.37 -15.15
N ALA A 218 -12.47 13.27 -14.39
CA ALA A 218 -13.91 13.29 -14.17
C ALA A 218 -14.72 13.97 -15.29
N GLN A 219 -14.09 14.70 -16.23
CA GLN A 219 -14.81 15.49 -17.25
C GLN A 219 -15.71 14.68 -18.19
N ASN A 220 -15.47 13.37 -18.33
CA ASN A 220 -16.35 12.48 -19.10
C ASN A 220 -17.52 11.92 -18.27
N THR A 221 -17.81 12.54 -17.13
CA THR A 221 -18.93 12.25 -16.23
C THR A 221 -19.75 13.52 -16.03
N ASP A 222 -20.97 13.39 -15.51
CA ASP A 222 -21.82 14.54 -15.18
C ASP A 222 -21.41 15.23 -13.86
N ILE A 223 -20.19 14.98 -13.38
CA ILE A 223 -19.66 15.47 -12.11
C ILE A 223 -18.57 16.51 -12.35
N GLU A 224 -18.75 17.67 -11.74
CA GLU A 224 -17.71 18.69 -11.64
C GLU A 224 -16.97 18.52 -10.30
N LEU A 225 -15.70 18.10 -10.37
CA LEU A 225 -14.84 18.04 -9.18
C LEU A 225 -14.10 19.37 -9.00
N ARG A 226 -13.94 19.79 -7.75
CA ARG A 226 -12.98 20.83 -7.37
C ARG A 226 -11.54 20.39 -7.69
N PRO A 227 -10.58 21.33 -7.81
CA PRO A 227 -9.18 21.01 -8.11
C PRO A 227 -8.64 19.91 -7.21
N THR A 228 -8.22 18.79 -7.82
CA THR A 228 -7.79 17.57 -7.12
C THR A 228 -6.77 16.83 -7.99
N ARG A 229 -5.50 16.78 -7.56
CA ARG A 229 -4.40 16.14 -8.29
C ARG A 229 -3.54 15.30 -7.34
N VAL A 230 -3.24 14.06 -7.75
CA VAL A 230 -2.30 13.19 -7.01
C VAL A 230 -1.03 13.00 -7.83
N ILE A 231 0.12 13.15 -7.17
CA ILE A 231 1.44 12.85 -7.72
C ILE A 231 2.01 11.63 -7.02
N ILE A 232 2.48 10.67 -7.80
CA ILE A 232 3.05 9.41 -7.33
C ILE A 232 4.52 9.40 -7.69
N PHE A 233 5.37 9.27 -6.68
CA PHE A 233 6.81 9.41 -6.79
C PHE A 233 7.53 8.48 -5.82
N GLY A 234 8.82 8.23 -6.02
CA GLY A 234 9.54 7.33 -5.13
C GLY A 234 11.05 7.50 -5.15
N ASN A 235 11.67 7.04 -4.06
CA ASN A 235 13.10 6.81 -3.96
C ASN A 235 13.32 5.30 -3.84
N PRO A 236 13.73 4.61 -4.92
CA PRO A 236 14.03 3.18 -4.88
C PRO A 236 14.98 2.76 -3.75
N ASN A 237 16.03 3.55 -3.48
CA ASN A 237 17.02 3.21 -2.47
C ASN A 237 16.46 3.23 -1.04
N LEU A 238 15.36 3.95 -0.80
CA LEU A 238 14.66 3.96 0.49
C LEU A 238 13.44 3.04 0.52
N GLY A 239 12.76 2.85 -0.61
CA GLY A 239 11.55 2.04 -0.72
C GLY A 239 11.80 0.54 -0.86
N SER A 240 12.81 0.12 -1.63
CA SER A 240 13.14 -1.30 -1.82
C SER A 240 13.42 -2.04 -0.51
N PRO A 241 14.18 -1.48 0.46
CA PRO A 241 14.34 -2.12 1.76
C PRO A 241 13.02 -2.39 2.50
N LEU A 242 12.02 -1.51 2.37
CA LEU A 242 10.71 -1.71 3.00
C LEU A 242 9.96 -2.89 2.36
N MET A 243 9.99 -2.99 1.03
CA MET A 243 9.38 -4.10 0.29
C MET A 243 10.11 -5.43 0.53
N ALA A 244 11.42 -5.40 0.71
CA ALA A 244 12.19 -6.58 1.11
C ALA A 244 11.85 -7.06 2.53
N SER A 245 11.54 -6.14 3.45
CA SER A 245 11.05 -6.46 4.79
C SER A 245 9.63 -7.03 4.76
N SER A 246 8.74 -6.42 3.97
CA SER A 246 7.35 -6.86 3.82
C SER A 246 6.85 -6.58 2.39
N PRO A 247 6.63 -7.62 1.55
CA PRO A 247 6.19 -7.45 0.17
C PRO A 247 4.85 -6.71 0.01
N THR A 248 3.95 -6.79 1.00
CA THR A 248 2.66 -6.09 0.97
C THR A 248 2.82 -4.57 0.96
N THR A 249 3.97 -4.05 1.41
CA THR A 249 4.31 -2.62 1.34
C THR A 249 4.32 -2.08 -0.08
N ALA A 250 4.54 -2.95 -1.09
CA ALA A 250 4.44 -2.58 -2.51
C ALA A 250 3.03 -2.15 -2.92
N LEU A 251 2.01 -2.45 -2.11
CA LEU A 251 0.67 -1.93 -2.35
C LEU A 251 0.68 -0.41 -2.15
N ASP A 252 1.23 0.06 -1.03
CA ASP A 252 1.24 1.47 -0.60
C ASP A 252 2.42 2.30 -1.09
N LEU A 253 3.41 1.66 -1.72
CA LEU A 253 4.48 2.31 -2.47
C LEU A 253 4.16 2.33 -3.99
N PRO A 254 4.70 3.28 -4.77
CA PRO A 254 5.55 4.40 -4.37
C PRO A 254 4.82 5.44 -3.49
N GLN A 255 5.57 6.41 -2.97
CA GLN A 255 4.98 7.50 -2.20
C GLN A 255 3.99 8.30 -3.06
N LYS A 256 3.00 8.89 -2.39
CA LYS A 256 1.97 9.71 -3.03
C LYS A 256 1.65 10.94 -2.21
N MET A 257 1.39 12.05 -2.90
CA MET A 257 0.90 13.30 -2.33
C MET A 257 -0.31 13.76 -3.14
N LEU A 258 -1.42 14.00 -2.45
CA LEU A 258 -2.63 14.58 -3.01
C LEU A 258 -2.62 16.09 -2.73
N VAL A 259 -2.76 16.91 -3.76
CA VAL A 259 -3.12 18.32 -3.64
C VAL A 259 -4.59 18.48 -3.99
N TYR A 260 -5.37 19.11 -3.13
CA TYR A 260 -6.79 19.32 -3.38
C TYR A 260 -7.29 20.62 -2.73
N GLU A 261 -8.33 21.21 -3.30
CA GLU A 261 -9.01 22.38 -2.76
C GLU A 261 -10.37 21.98 -2.17
N ASN A 262 -10.56 22.14 -0.86
CA ASN A 262 -11.80 21.76 -0.19
C ASN A 262 -12.95 22.74 -0.47
N GLU A 263 -14.13 22.47 0.10
CA GLU A 263 -15.34 23.29 -0.07
C GLU A 263 -15.21 24.73 0.45
N LEU A 264 -14.25 24.99 1.34
CA LEU A 264 -13.97 26.33 1.87
C LEU A 264 -12.94 27.09 1.02
N GLY A 265 -12.44 26.50 -0.08
CA GLY A 265 -11.37 27.05 -0.89
C GLY A 265 -9.97 26.88 -0.28
N GLU A 266 -9.81 26.08 0.78
CA GLU A 266 -8.50 25.79 1.35
C GLU A 266 -7.77 24.75 0.51
N VAL A 267 -6.57 25.10 0.07
CA VAL A 267 -5.66 24.18 -0.63
C VAL A 267 -4.91 23.35 0.40
N LYS A 268 -4.98 22.02 0.25
CA LYS A 268 -4.41 21.04 1.18
C LYS A 268 -3.51 20.07 0.44
N ILE A 269 -2.45 19.63 1.13
CA ILE A 269 -1.55 18.57 0.70
C ILE A 269 -1.69 17.41 1.67
N SER A 270 -2.17 16.25 1.22
CA SER A 270 -2.30 15.05 2.04
C SER A 270 -1.39 13.92 1.57
N TYR A 271 -0.84 13.15 2.51
CA TYR A 271 -0.01 11.98 2.23
C TYR A 271 -0.05 10.96 3.37
N ASN A 272 0.33 9.72 3.06
CA ASN A 272 0.46 8.66 4.07
C ASN A 272 1.66 8.95 4.98
N SER A 273 1.43 8.95 6.29
CA SER A 273 2.49 8.90 7.30
C SER A 273 3.31 7.61 7.16
N THR A 274 4.58 7.67 7.57
CA THR A 274 5.43 6.47 7.58
C THR A 274 5.09 5.51 8.72
N ASP A 275 4.50 6.01 9.81
CA ASP A 275 4.02 5.19 10.91
C ASP A 275 2.85 4.30 10.46
N PHE A 276 1.97 4.85 9.62
CA PHE A 276 0.92 4.08 8.96
C PHE A 276 1.49 2.92 8.14
N LEU A 277 2.51 3.17 7.30
CA LEU A 277 3.16 2.10 6.54
C LEU A 277 3.78 1.04 7.45
N THR A 278 4.45 1.48 8.52
CA THR A 278 5.12 0.61 9.48
C THR A 278 4.12 -0.30 10.18
N ASN A 279 3.04 0.27 10.70
CA ASN A 279 2.01 -0.47 11.44
C ASN A 279 1.22 -1.38 10.51
N ARG A 280 0.77 -0.87 9.36
CA ARG A 280 -0.05 -1.60 8.39
C ARG A 280 0.67 -2.82 7.83
N HIS A 281 1.94 -2.69 7.45
CA HIS A 281 2.69 -3.75 6.79
C HIS A 281 3.60 -4.55 7.73
N HIS A 282 3.53 -4.27 9.04
CA HIS A 282 4.34 -4.91 10.06
C HIS A 282 5.85 -4.84 9.76
N LEU A 283 6.31 -3.67 9.32
CA LEU A 283 7.70 -3.45 8.94
C LEU A 283 8.63 -3.65 10.15
N LYS A 284 9.76 -4.32 9.92
CA LYS A 284 10.79 -4.59 10.94
C LYS A 284 12.15 -4.15 10.44
N ASP A 285 12.98 -3.63 11.33
CA ASP A 285 14.37 -3.25 11.05
C ASP A 285 14.49 -2.17 9.94
N THR A 286 13.51 -1.26 9.86
CA THR A 286 13.42 -0.21 8.82
C THR A 286 13.46 1.22 9.37
N GLU A 287 13.73 1.40 10.66
CA GLU A 287 13.56 2.66 11.39
C GLU A 287 14.36 3.81 10.75
N LYS A 288 15.59 3.53 10.30
CA LYS A 288 16.44 4.53 9.63
C LYS A 288 15.86 4.99 8.29
N SER A 289 15.26 4.08 7.51
CA SER A 289 14.64 4.42 6.23
C SER A 289 13.34 5.18 6.47
N ILE A 290 12.53 4.73 7.44
CA ILE A 290 11.28 5.35 7.86
C ILE A 290 11.49 6.81 8.31
N ASP A 291 12.46 7.09 9.18
CA ASP A 291 12.77 8.46 9.64
C ASP A 291 13.19 9.38 8.48
N LYS A 292 14.05 8.88 7.58
CA LYS A 292 14.49 9.64 6.39
C LYS A 292 13.33 9.96 5.46
N ILE A 293 12.46 8.98 5.20
CA ILE A 293 11.27 9.15 4.36
C ILE A 293 10.33 10.17 5.01
N SER A 294 10.04 10.03 6.30
CA SER A 294 9.15 10.94 7.05
C SER A 294 9.61 12.39 6.95
N LYS A 295 10.89 12.66 7.25
CA LYS A 295 11.51 13.99 7.14
C LYS A 295 11.47 14.53 5.71
N ALA A 296 11.70 13.67 4.71
CA ALA A 296 11.66 14.08 3.32
C ALA A 296 10.24 14.49 2.89
N LEU A 297 9.22 13.69 3.23
CA LEU A 297 7.81 13.99 2.90
C LEU A 297 7.36 15.29 3.58
N GLN A 298 7.64 15.45 4.87
CA GLN A 298 7.30 16.68 5.60
C GLN A 298 7.96 17.90 4.96
N LYS A 299 9.25 17.82 4.61
CA LYS A 299 9.96 18.91 3.95
C LYS A 299 9.38 19.25 2.58
N ILE A 300 9.02 18.24 1.79
CA ILE A 300 8.40 18.43 0.46
C ILE A 300 7.04 19.11 0.63
N ALA A 301 6.18 18.60 1.51
CA ALA A 301 4.85 19.15 1.77
C ALA A 301 4.92 20.60 2.28
N ASN A 302 5.77 20.90 3.26
CA ASN A 302 5.93 22.27 3.79
C ASN A 302 6.44 23.24 2.71
N THR A 303 7.44 22.83 1.92
CA THR A 303 7.95 23.65 0.81
C THR A 303 6.83 23.96 -0.20
N ALA A 304 6.07 22.93 -0.59
CA ALA A 304 4.94 23.07 -1.51
C ALA A 304 3.80 23.93 -0.93
N ALA A 305 3.60 23.89 0.38
CA ALA A 305 2.60 24.68 1.09
C ALA A 305 3.02 26.14 1.34
N GLY A 306 4.27 26.52 1.04
CA GLY A 306 4.80 27.85 1.35
C GLY A 306 5.04 28.08 2.85
N LEU A 307 5.52 27.05 3.56
CA LEU A 307 5.79 27.03 5.01
C LEU A 307 7.28 26.92 5.34
#